data_AF-A0A1M7PN74-F1
#
_entry.id   AF-A0A1M7PN74-F1
#
_cell.length_a   1.000
_cell.length_b   1.000
_cell.length_c   1.000
_cell.angle_alpha   90.00
_cell.angle_beta   90.00
_cell.angle_gamma   90.00
#
_symmetry.space_group_name_H-M   'P 1'
#
loop_
_entity.id
_entity.type
_entity.pdbx_description
1 polymer ?
#
loop_
_entity_poly.entity_id
_entity_poly.type
_entity_poly.pdbx_seq_one_letter_code
_entity_poly.pdbx_strand_id
1 'polypeptide(L)'
;MNFFNFFRKITNKTDSQVDAKINSQNVSKTNNFGKTITYNSSTTLIEVLNYMKENASQLGIQFNQPATEIEIENFKNIKIELPKDFKILYEFCNGFETDDILFRLIPLSEIIEHQKDDYLISDNSFHFTEYLIYCDMWSVEINQENIEDYKIYHKVEDVFVLTNSITEFLCVFINKGVYDGLYPWEEEKRINN
;
A
#
# COMPACT_ATOMS: atom_id res chain seq x y z
N MET A 1 17.21 -26.32 35.77
CA MET A 1 16.77 -25.65 37.02
C MET A 1 15.31 -25.28 36.85
N ASN A 2 14.42 -25.97 37.56
CA ASN A 2 12.96 -25.78 37.56
C ASN A 2 12.52 -25.43 38.98
N PHE A 3 11.94 -24.25 39.20
CA PHE A 3 11.04 -23.85 40.30
C PHE A 3 10.39 -22.52 39.84
N PHE A 4 9.08 -22.31 39.78
CA PHE A 4 8.11 -22.31 40.88
C PHE A 4 6.67 -22.54 40.38
N ASN A 5 5.88 -23.23 41.22
CA ASN A 5 4.43 -23.21 41.25
C ASN A 5 3.93 -21.95 41.98
N PHE A 6 2.84 -21.34 41.51
CA PHE A 6 1.90 -20.67 42.41
C PHE A 6 0.45 -20.79 41.91
N PHE A 7 -0.26 -21.78 42.43
CA PHE A 7 -1.71 -21.85 42.37
C PHE A 7 -2.30 -20.80 43.32
N ARG A 8 -3.20 -19.95 42.83
CA ARG A 8 -4.18 -19.27 43.68
C ARG A 8 -5.59 -19.66 43.24
N LYS A 9 -6.21 -20.48 44.09
CA LYS A 9 -7.60 -20.93 44.02
C LYS A 9 -8.47 -19.81 44.61
N ILE A 10 -9.37 -19.23 43.82
CA ILE A 10 -10.51 -18.45 44.33
C ILE A 10 -11.77 -19.08 43.76
N THR A 11 -12.71 -19.37 44.66
CA THR A 11 -13.94 -20.12 44.47
C THR A 11 -15.12 -19.23 44.06
N ASN A 12 -15.84 -19.67 43.04
CA ASN A 12 -17.30 -19.72 42.77
C ASN A 12 -18.25 -18.50 42.93
N LYS A 13 -19.18 -18.49 41.96
CA LYS A 13 -20.43 -17.70 41.74
C LYS A 13 -20.19 -16.34 41.09
N THR A 14 -20.72 -16.04 39.91
CA THR A 14 -22.12 -16.20 39.46
C THR A 14 -22.22 -16.42 37.95
N ASP A 15 -23.30 -17.11 37.55
CA ASP A 15 -23.69 -17.40 36.18
C ASP A 15 -23.81 -16.16 35.28
N SER A 16 -23.16 -16.22 34.13
CA SER A 16 -23.66 -15.65 32.88
C SER A 16 -23.03 -16.42 31.72
N GLN A 17 -23.78 -17.40 31.21
CA GLN A 17 -23.56 -17.94 29.87
C GLN A 17 -23.73 -16.80 28.87
N VAL A 18 -22.61 -16.30 28.34
CA VAL A 18 -22.62 -15.60 27.06
C VAL A 18 -22.09 -16.61 26.07
N ASP A 19 -23.02 -17.25 25.36
CA ASP A 19 -22.71 -18.00 24.16
C ASP A 19 -22.02 -17.06 23.17
N ALA A 20 -20.69 -17.08 23.15
CA ALA A 20 -19.91 -16.52 22.07
C ALA A 20 -20.15 -17.41 20.84
N LYS A 21 -21.28 -17.17 20.16
CA LYS A 21 -21.41 -17.51 18.74
C LYS A 21 -20.31 -16.76 18.03
N ILE A 22 -19.21 -17.46 17.77
CA ILE A 22 -18.21 -17.08 16.77
C ILE A 22 -18.97 -17.06 15.45
N ASN A 23 -19.51 -15.88 15.11
CA ASN A 23 -19.89 -15.58 13.74
C ASN A 23 -18.56 -15.44 12.99
N SER A 24 -18.05 -16.58 12.51
CA SER A 24 -17.12 -16.63 11.41
C SER A 24 -17.87 -16.18 10.15
N GLN A 25 -18.17 -14.88 10.07
CA GLN A 25 -18.39 -14.25 8.80
C GLN A 25 -17.02 -14.13 8.16
N ASN A 26 -16.64 -15.21 7.47
CA ASN A 26 -15.76 -15.12 6.33
C ASN A 26 -16.37 -14.07 5.40
N VAL A 27 -15.94 -12.82 5.54
CA VAL A 27 -16.16 -11.78 4.54
C VAL A 27 -15.13 -12.01 3.44
N SER A 28 -15.20 -13.18 2.81
CA SER A 28 -14.75 -13.35 1.44
C SER A 28 -15.78 -12.62 0.59
N LYS A 29 -15.66 -11.28 0.49
CA LYS A 29 -16.35 -10.52 -0.54
C LYS A 29 -15.74 -10.95 -1.87
N THR A 30 -16.33 -12.00 -2.43
CA THR A 30 -16.27 -12.35 -3.84
C THR A 30 -16.92 -11.21 -4.61
N ASN A 31 -16.18 -10.14 -4.85
CA ASN A 31 -16.67 -9.05 -5.68
C ASN A 31 -16.21 -9.28 -7.12
N ASN A 32 -17.05 -10.01 -7.86
CA ASN A 32 -17.14 -9.90 -9.30
C ASN A 32 -17.54 -8.46 -9.66
N PHE A 33 -16.57 -7.55 -9.78
CA PHE A 33 -16.82 -6.18 -10.26
C PHE A 33 -16.74 -6.17 -11.79
N GLY A 34 -17.85 -5.83 -12.44
CA GLY A 34 -18.08 -5.99 -13.89
C GLY A 34 -17.23 -5.13 -14.82
N LYS A 35 -16.21 -4.42 -14.32
CA LYS A 35 -15.20 -3.75 -15.14
C LYS A 35 -13.86 -3.85 -14.41
N THR A 36 -12.90 -4.49 -15.05
CA THR A 36 -11.49 -4.49 -14.63
C THR A 36 -10.73 -3.50 -15.50
N ILE A 37 -9.76 -2.79 -14.94
CA ILE A 37 -8.85 -1.96 -15.74
C ILE A 37 -7.67 -2.80 -16.19
N THR A 38 -7.52 -3.03 -17.50
CA THR A 38 -6.42 -3.87 -18.00
C THR A 38 -5.18 -3.01 -18.24
N TYR A 39 -4.06 -3.38 -17.62
CA TYR A 39 -2.78 -2.79 -17.95
C TYR A 39 -2.25 -3.33 -19.29
N ASN A 40 -1.87 -2.42 -20.18
CA ASN A 40 -1.16 -2.69 -21.42
C ASN A 40 -0.35 -1.44 -21.80
N SER A 41 0.42 -1.51 -22.90
CA SER A 41 1.31 -0.42 -23.33
C SER A 41 0.60 0.90 -23.70
N SER A 42 -0.72 0.90 -23.86
CA SER A 42 -1.52 2.11 -24.11
C SER A 42 -2.25 2.63 -22.88
N THR A 43 -2.30 1.86 -21.79
CA THR A 43 -2.96 2.27 -20.55
C THR A 43 -2.17 3.41 -19.91
N THR A 44 -2.82 4.55 -19.72
CA THR A 44 -2.21 5.74 -19.12
C THR A 44 -2.54 5.86 -17.63
N LEU A 45 -1.66 6.52 -16.88
CA LEU A 45 -1.92 6.82 -15.47
C LEU A 45 -3.23 7.61 -15.29
N ILE A 46 -3.51 8.59 -16.16
CA ILE A 46 -4.72 9.40 -16.08
C ILE A 46 -6.00 8.55 -16.24
N GLU A 47 -6.00 7.56 -17.14
CA GLU A 47 -7.13 6.62 -17.27
C GLU A 47 -7.32 5.81 -15.99
N VAL A 48 -6.23 5.36 -15.36
CA VAL A 48 -6.28 4.63 -14.08
C VAL A 48 -6.82 5.50 -12.96
N LEU A 49 -6.33 6.73 -12.81
CA LEU A 49 -6.78 7.66 -11.77
C LEU A 49 -8.25 8.06 -11.94
N ASN A 50 -8.69 8.31 -13.18
CA ASN A 50 -10.10 8.57 -13.47
C ASN A 50 -10.97 7.36 -13.12
N TYR A 51 -10.52 6.14 -13.45
CA TYR A 51 -11.21 4.92 -13.06
C TYR A 51 -11.33 4.81 -11.53
N MET A 52 -10.25 5.06 -10.79
CA MET A 52 -10.29 5.03 -9.32
C MET A 52 -11.27 6.07 -8.77
N LYS A 53 -11.31 7.28 -9.34
CA LYS A 53 -12.23 8.35 -8.95
C LYS A 53 -13.69 7.96 -9.15
N GLU A 54 -14.01 7.44 -10.33
CA GLU A 54 -15.37 7.07 -10.73
C GLU A 54 -15.89 5.87 -9.93
N ASN A 55 -14.99 5.00 -9.44
CA ASN A 55 -15.32 3.78 -8.73
C ASN A 55 -14.90 3.80 -7.25
N ALA A 56 -14.57 4.97 -6.70
CA ALA A 56 -13.99 5.13 -5.36
C ALA A 56 -14.78 4.39 -4.27
N SER A 57 -16.10 4.61 -4.23
CA SER A 57 -17.00 3.96 -3.26
C SER A 57 -17.07 2.44 -3.43
N GLN A 58 -16.86 1.91 -4.64
CA GLN A 58 -16.87 0.46 -4.88
C GLN A 58 -15.53 -0.18 -4.49
N LEU A 59 -14.45 0.56 -4.73
CA LEU A 59 -13.09 0.18 -4.33
C LEU A 59 -12.85 0.40 -2.83
N GLY A 60 -13.80 1.02 -2.13
CA GLY A 60 -13.65 1.42 -0.73
C GLY A 60 -12.51 2.41 -0.53
N ILE A 61 -12.25 3.30 -1.50
CA ILE A 61 -11.17 4.29 -1.48
C ILE A 61 -11.70 5.63 -1.01
N GLN A 62 -11.03 6.21 -0.01
CA GLN A 62 -11.18 7.60 0.38
C GLN A 62 -9.92 8.40 0.02
N PHE A 63 -10.04 9.32 -0.94
CA PHE A 63 -8.92 10.18 -1.36
C PHE A 63 -8.70 11.35 -0.40
N ASN A 64 -7.43 11.67 -0.17
CA ASN A 64 -7.05 12.95 0.39
C ASN A 64 -7.16 14.05 -0.68
N GLN A 65 -7.05 15.31 -0.25
CA GLN A 65 -6.95 16.42 -1.18
C GLN A 65 -5.69 16.29 -2.04
N PRO A 66 -5.71 16.76 -3.30
CA PRO A 66 -4.52 16.97 -4.11
C PRO A 66 -3.36 17.63 -3.36
N ALA A 67 -2.13 17.19 -3.62
CA ALA A 67 -0.94 17.88 -3.16
C ALA A 67 -0.84 19.23 -3.85
N THR A 68 -0.54 20.26 -3.07
CA THR A 68 -0.25 21.60 -3.57
C THR A 68 1.15 21.65 -4.18
N GLU A 69 1.38 22.65 -5.04
CA GLU A 69 2.74 22.92 -5.57
C GLU A 69 3.77 23.13 -4.46
N ILE A 70 3.34 23.74 -3.34
CA ILE A 70 4.20 23.97 -2.16
C ILE A 70 4.58 22.64 -1.49
N GLU A 71 3.65 21.71 -1.34
CA GLU A 71 3.93 20.40 -0.76
C GLU A 71 4.89 19.58 -1.63
N ILE A 72 4.68 19.59 -2.95
CA ILE A 72 5.56 18.91 -3.91
C ILE A 72 6.96 19.52 -3.90
N GLU A 73 7.06 20.84 -3.90
CA GLU A 73 8.34 21.55 -3.82
C GLU A 73 9.04 21.30 -2.47
N ASN A 74 8.30 21.28 -1.37
CA ASN A 74 8.84 20.95 -0.06
C ASN A 74 9.37 19.50 -0.02
N PHE A 75 8.63 18.55 -0.59
CA PHE A 75 9.09 17.16 -0.73
C PHE A 75 10.38 17.07 -1.55
N LYS A 76 10.47 17.78 -2.68
CA LYS A 76 11.68 17.85 -3.50
C LYS A 76 12.88 18.36 -2.70
N ASN A 77 12.70 19.42 -1.91
CA ASN A 77 13.77 20.05 -1.15
C ASN A 77 14.28 19.20 0.03
N ILE A 78 13.42 18.34 0.59
CA ILE A 78 13.77 17.55 1.77
C ILE A 78 14.17 16.11 1.42
N LYS A 79 13.48 15.49 0.45
CA LYS A 79 13.63 14.07 0.13
C LYS A 79 14.22 13.86 -1.26
N ILE A 80 13.43 14.05 -2.31
CA ILE A 80 13.85 13.85 -3.70
C ILE A 80 12.83 14.43 -4.68
N GLU A 81 13.28 14.79 -5.88
CA GLU A 81 12.38 15.17 -6.97
C GLU A 81 11.55 13.97 -7.43
N LEU A 82 10.22 14.14 -7.51
CA LEU A 82 9.31 13.09 -7.96
C LEU A 82 9.38 12.90 -9.49
N PRO A 83 9.39 11.64 -9.98
CA PRO A 83 9.13 11.33 -11.38
C PRO A 83 7.78 11.90 -11.81
N LYS A 84 7.63 12.18 -13.11
CA LYS A 84 6.41 12.80 -13.66
C LYS A 84 5.13 12.05 -13.25
N ASP A 85 5.16 10.72 -13.31
CA ASP A 85 4.01 9.89 -12.97
C ASP A 85 3.63 9.99 -11.49
N PHE A 86 4.60 10.00 -10.58
CA PHE A 86 4.35 10.20 -9.16
C PHE A 86 3.84 11.61 -8.87
N LYS A 87 4.38 12.63 -9.55
CA LYS A 87 3.87 13.99 -9.44
C LYS A 87 2.39 14.06 -9.85
N ILE A 88 2.02 13.44 -10.98
CA ILE A 88 0.61 13.34 -11.42
C ILE A 88 -0.26 12.65 -10.37
N LEU A 89 0.23 11.55 -9.78
CA LEU A 89 -0.49 10.82 -8.73
C LEU A 89 -0.75 11.71 -7.50
N TYR A 90 0.26 12.42 -7.02
CA TYR A 90 0.14 13.27 -5.83
C TYR A 90 -0.66 14.55 -6.10
N GLU A 91 -0.56 15.13 -7.30
CA GLU A 91 -1.45 16.23 -7.75
C GLU A 91 -2.91 15.76 -7.92
N PHE A 92 -3.15 14.46 -8.11
CA PHE A 92 -4.49 13.90 -8.13
C PHE A 92 -5.03 13.63 -6.71
N CYS A 93 -4.20 13.04 -5.84
CA CYS A 93 -4.51 12.86 -4.42
C CYS A 93 -3.22 12.77 -3.56
N ASN A 94 -3.14 13.54 -2.48
CA ASN A 94 -2.01 13.46 -1.53
C ASN A 94 -2.21 12.31 -0.53
N GLY A 95 -2.30 11.08 -1.06
CA GLY A 95 -2.67 9.90 -0.30
C GLY A 95 -4.14 9.50 -0.45
N PHE A 96 -4.42 8.26 -0.10
CA PHE A 96 -5.78 7.71 0.00
C PHE A 96 -5.77 6.54 0.97
N GLU A 97 -6.91 6.25 1.59
CA GLU A 97 -7.09 5.10 2.48
C GLU A 97 -8.13 4.13 1.92
N THR A 98 -8.09 2.86 2.37
CA THR A 98 -9.08 1.85 2.01
C THR A 98 -9.85 1.30 3.21
N ASP A 99 -11.16 1.07 3.00
CA ASP A 99 -12.11 0.69 4.06
C ASP A 99 -11.79 -0.67 4.71
N ASP A 100 -11.46 -1.69 3.91
CA ASP A 100 -11.53 -3.08 4.37
C ASP A 100 -10.16 -3.67 4.78
N ILE A 101 -9.03 -3.01 4.50
CA ILE A 101 -7.72 -3.66 4.49
C ILE A 101 -6.57 -2.77 5.04
N LEU A 102 -6.80 -1.52 5.48
CA LEU A 102 -5.69 -0.64 5.93
C LEU A 102 -4.58 -0.48 4.87
N PHE A 103 -4.89 -0.68 3.59
CA PHE A 103 -4.00 -0.31 2.51
C PHE A 103 -4.16 1.18 2.24
N ARG A 104 -3.06 1.91 2.10
CA ARG A 104 -3.12 3.34 1.78
C ARG A 104 -1.94 3.81 0.95
N LEU A 105 -2.17 4.89 0.20
CA LEU A 105 -1.11 5.72 -0.36
C LEU A 105 -0.69 6.74 0.71
N ILE A 106 0.61 6.76 1.02
CA ILE A 106 1.20 7.57 2.09
C ILE A 106 1.30 9.03 1.59
N PRO A 107 0.76 10.01 2.35
CA PRO A 107 0.90 11.43 2.03
C PRO A 107 2.36 11.90 2.02
N LEU A 108 2.69 12.89 1.19
CA LEU A 108 4.06 13.42 1.06
C LEU A 108 4.63 13.92 2.39
N SER A 109 3.82 14.56 3.22
CA SER A 109 4.25 15.08 4.53
C SER A 109 4.74 13.96 5.45
N GLU A 110 4.06 12.82 5.44
CA GLU A 110 4.39 11.69 6.28
C GLU A 110 5.67 11.00 5.81
N ILE A 111 5.85 10.87 4.49
CA ILE A 111 7.11 10.37 3.92
C ILE A 111 8.30 11.24 4.35
N ILE A 112 8.10 12.56 4.44
CA ILE A 112 9.11 13.51 4.92
C ILE A 112 9.37 13.37 6.43
N GLU A 113 8.37 13.00 7.23
CA GLU A 113 8.55 12.78 8.67
C GLU A 113 9.33 11.50 8.95
N HIS A 114 9.16 10.47 8.11
CA HIS A 114 9.79 9.16 8.23
C HIS A 114 10.95 8.94 7.23
N GLN A 115 11.87 9.91 7.13
CA GLN A 115 12.89 9.98 6.06
C GLN A 115 13.82 8.76 5.91
N LYS A 116 14.01 8.02 7.01
CA LYS A 116 14.94 6.89 7.10
C LYS A 116 14.33 5.77 7.93
N ASP A 117 14.32 4.59 7.33
CA ASP A 117 14.16 3.32 8.01
C ASP A 117 15.10 2.30 7.35
N ASP A 118 15.37 1.20 8.06
CA ASP A 118 16.28 0.14 7.60
C ASP A 118 15.67 -0.72 6.46
N TYR A 119 14.42 -0.45 6.07
CA TYR A 119 13.73 -1.13 4.97
C TYR A 119 13.94 -0.42 3.62
N LEU A 120 14.34 0.85 3.61
CA LEU A 120 14.76 1.53 2.38
C LEU A 120 16.13 1.03 1.89
N ILE A 121 16.31 0.97 0.57
CA ILE A 121 17.53 0.42 -0.06
C ILE A 121 18.55 1.50 -0.42
N SER A 122 18.11 2.75 -0.49
CA SER A 122 18.95 3.92 -0.79
C SER A 122 18.30 5.19 -0.22
N ASP A 123 19.08 6.27 -0.07
CA ASP A 123 18.56 7.57 0.38
C ASP A 123 17.52 8.15 -0.60
N ASN A 124 17.56 7.72 -1.87
CA ASN A 124 16.64 8.07 -2.95
C ASN A 124 15.38 7.22 -2.98
N SER A 125 15.23 6.32 -2.01
CA SER A 125 14.05 5.49 -1.87
C SER A 125 13.09 6.08 -0.84
N PHE A 126 11.79 5.81 -1.03
CA PHE A 126 10.78 6.05 -0.02
C PHE A 126 9.60 5.09 -0.16
N HIS A 127 8.92 4.80 0.96
CA HIS A 127 7.65 4.08 0.97
C HIS A 127 6.55 4.99 0.45
N PHE A 128 5.79 4.54 -0.55
CA PHE A 128 4.67 5.31 -1.09
C PHE A 128 3.33 4.65 -0.78
N THR A 129 3.30 3.35 -0.49
CA THR A 129 2.10 2.67 0.01
C THR A 129 2.44 1.75 1.16
N GLU A 130 1.47 1.53 2.04
CA GLU A 130 1.59 0.56 3.12
C GLU A 130 0.32 -0.26 3.29
N TYR A 131 0.47 -1.37 4.00
CA TYR A 131 -0.58 -2.29 4.39
C TYR A 131 -0.42 -2.68 5.86
N LEU A 132 -1.53 -2.68 6.60
CA LEU A 132 -1.60 -2.96 8.04
C LEU A 132 -0.68 -2.08 8.91
N ILE A 133 -0.59 -0.78 8.63
CA ILE A 133 0.17 0.24 9.42
C ILE A 133 1.59 -0.23 9.77
N TYR A 134 2.57 0.12 8.93
CA TYR A 134 3.98 -0.26 9.06
C TYR A 134 4.30 -1.76 9.09
N CYS A 135 3.35 -2.64 8.74
CA CYS A 135 3.64 -4.08 8.63
C CYS A 135 4.26 -4.42 7.27
N ASP A 136 3.72 -3.83 6.21
CA ASP A 136 4.15 -4.13 4.85
C ASP A 136 4.11 -2.89 3.98
N MET A 137 5.15 -2.67 3.18
CA MET A 137 5.37 -1.41 2.48
C MET A 137 5.92 -1.64 1.07
N TRP A 138 5.36 -0.93 0.10
CA TRP A 138 5.94 -0.82 -1.23
C TRP A 138 6.65 0.51 -1.36
N SER A 139 7.86 0.43 -1.88
CA SER A 139 8.75 1.56 -2.00
C SER A 139 9.04 1.85 -3.46
N VAL A 140 9.42 3.09 -3.72
CA VAL A 140 10.01 3.51 -4.98
C VAL A 140 11.46 3.91 -4.74
N GLU A 141 12.36 3.45 -5.60
CA GLU A 141 13.72 3.96 -5.73
C GLU A 141 13.81 4.80 -7.01
N ILE A 142 14.28 6.04 -6.89
CA ILE A 142 14.45 6.95 -8.03
C ILE A 142 15.93 7.01 -8.43
N ASN A 143 16.20 6.86 -9.73
CA ASN A 143 17.53 7.08 -10.29
C ASN A 143 17.85 8.58 -10.35
N GLN A 144 18.89 9.02 -9.64
CA GLN A 144 19.30 10.44 -9.64
C GLN A 144 19.88 10.92 -10.98
N GLU A 145 20.42 10.02 -11.79
CA GLU A 145 20.95 10.38 -13.12
C GLU A 145 19.83 10.56 -14.15
N ASN A 146 18.69 9.91 -13.93
CA ASN A 146 17.50 10.01 -14.74
C ASN A 146 16.25 9.79 -13.89
N ILE A 147 15.63 10.87 -13.42
CA ILE A 147 14.50 10.83 -12.47
C ILE A 147 13.31 10.02 -13.02
N GLU A 148 13.12 9.97 -14.34
CA GLU A 148 12.04 9.20 -14.95
C GLU A 148 12.31 7.68 -14.97
N ASP A 149 13.53 7.26 -14.65
CA ASP A 149 13.92 5.86 -14.43
C ASP A 149 13.81 5.54 -12.93
N TYR A 150 12.66 5.00 -12.51
CA TYR A 150 12.43 4.58 -11.13
C TYR A 150 12.04 3.10 -11.07
N LYS A 151 12.21 2.49 -9.90
CA LYS A 151 11.83 1.10 -9.62
C LYS A 151 10.88 1.07 -8.43
N ILE A 152 9.74 0.43 -8.61
CA ILE A 152 8.85 0.05 -7.51
C ILE A 152 9.29 -1.34 -7.04
N TYR A 153 9.54 -1.46 -5.75
CA TYR A 153 10.02 -2.68 -5.13
C TYR A 153 9.26 -3.00 -3.84
N HIS A 154 9.37 -4.26 -3.44
CA HIS A 154 8.96 -4.75 -2.14
C HIS A 154 10.16 -5.40 -1.46
N LYS A 155 10.37 -5.12 -0.16
CA LYS A 155 11.50 -5.66 0.63
C LYS A 155 10.97 -6.32 1.89
N VAL A 156 11.19 -7.62 2.00
CA VAL A 156 10.93 -8.40 3.22
C VAL A 156 12.28 -8.83 3.83
N GLU A 157 12.91 -9.86 3.25
CA GLU A 157 14.30 -10.23 3.54
C GLU A 157 15.23 -9.69 2.44
N ASP A 158 14.86 -9.96 1.19
CA ASP A 158 15.53 -9.47 -0.01
C ASP A 158 14.70 -8.38 -0.71
N VAL A 159 15.40 -7.56 -1.50
CA VAL A 159 14.79 -6.53 -2.34
C VAL A 159 14.30 -7.17 -3.63
N PHE A 160 13.02 -6.98 -3.93
CA PHE A 160 12.43 -7.48 -5.17
C PHE A 160 11.80 -6.36 -5.99
N VAL A 161 12.33 -6.13 -7.19
CA VAL A 161 11.82 -5.12 -8.11
C VAL A 161 10.57 -5.67 -8.81
N LEU A 162 9.44 -5.01 -8.61
CA LEU A 162 8.15 -5.40 -9.17
C LEU A 162 7.93 -4.79 -10.55
N THR A 163 8.15 -3.49 -10.67
CA THR A 163 7.85 -2.75 -11.91
C THR A 163 8.60 -1.43 -11.94
N ASN A 164 8.65 -0.82 -13.12
CA ASN A 164 9.07 0.55 -13.35
C ASN A 164 7.88 1.45 -13.72
N SER A 165 6.64 1.01 -13.42
CA SER A 165 5.42 1.72 -13.77
C SER A 165 4.42 1.74 -12.62
N ILE A 166 4.16 2.92 -12.07
CA ILE A 166 3.09 3.13 -11.09
C ILE A 166 1.71 2.78 -11.68
N THR A 167 1.56 2.93 -13.00
CA THR A 167 0.34 2.54 -13.71
C THR A 167 0.11 1.03 -13.63
N GLU A 168 1.16 0.20 -13.82
CA GLU A 168 1.05 -1.26 -13.68
C GLU A 168 0.70 -1.62 -12.23
N PHE A 169 1.43 -1.04 -11.26
CA PHE A 169 1.20 -1.26 -9.84
C PHE A 169 -0.26 -0.97 -9.43
N LEU A 170 -0.77 0.20 -9.79
CA LEU A 170 -2.15 0.59 -9.49
C LEU A 170 -3.15 -0.32 -10.19
N CYS A 171 -2.92 -0.72 -11.44
CA CYS A 171 -3.81 -1.68 -12.13
C CYS A 171 -3.89 -3.01 -11.36
N VAL A 172 -2.77 -3.54 -10.87
CA VAL A 172 -2.76 -4.79 -10.08
C VAL A 172 -3.57 -4.60 -8.79
N PHE A 173 -3.28 -3.54 -8.04
CA PHE A 173 -3.97 -3.24 -6.79
C PHE A 173 -5.48 -3.01 -6.97
N ILE A 174 -5.89 -2.20 -7.94
CA ILE A 174 -7.31 -1.87 -8.16
C ILE A 174 -8.13 -3.09 -8.53
N ASN A 175 -7.57 -4.00 -9.34
CA ASN A 175 -8.32 -5.15 -9.83
C ASN A 175 -8.44 -6.27 -8.79
N LYS A 176 -7.43 -6.44 -7.93
CA LYS A 176 -7.30 -7.65 -7.09
C LYS A 176 -6.88 -7.38 -5.64
N GLY A 177 -6.65 -6.12 -5.27
CA GLY A 177 -6.21 -5.72 -3.93
C GLY A 177 -4.80 -6.21 -3.60
N VAL A 178 -4.50 -6.28 -2.29
CA VAL A 178 -3.21 -6.75 -1.78
C VAL A 178 -3.10 -8.28 -1.89
N TYR A 179 -4.07 -9.01 -1.33
CA TYR A 179 -4.01 -10.46 -1.17
C TYR A 179 -4.12 -11.26 -2.47
N ASP A 180 -5.06 -10.90 -3.36
CA ASP A 180 -5.24 -11.60 -4.64
C ASP A 180 -4.47 -10.90 -5.78
N GLY A 181 -3.89 -9.73 -5.51
CA GLY A 181 -3.21 -8.86 -6.48
C GLY A 181 -1.73 -8.75 -6.24
N LEU A 182 -1.32 -7.84 -5.35
CA LEU A 182 0.08 -7.48 -5.16
C LEU A 182 0.95 -8.69 -4.75
N TYR A 183 0.50 -9.53 -3.81
CA TYR A 183 1.29 -10.71 -3.39
C TYR A 183 1.42 -11.78 -4.48
N PRO A 184 0.34 -12.26 -5.13
CA PRO A 184 0.48 -13.24 -6.21
C PRO A 184 1.28 -12.69 -7.40
N TRP A 185 1.10 -11.40 -7.72
CA TRP A 185 1.85 -10.75 -8.80
C TRP A 185 3.34 -10.68 -8.51
N GLU A 186 3.73 -10.42 -7.27
CA GLU A 186 5.13 -10.51 -6.83
C GLU A 186 5.68 -11.94 -6.99
N GLU A 187 4.96 -12.95 -6.49
CA GLU A 187 5.39 -14.34 -6.58
C GLU A 187 5.56 -14.80 -8.03
N GLU A 188 4.62 -14.44 -8.91
CA GLU A 188 4.74 -14.71 -10.35
C GLU A 188 6.00 -14.09 -10.94
N LYS A 189 6.36 -12.87 -10.56
CA LYS A 189 7.60 -12.25 -11.03
C LYS A 189 8.84 -12.90 -10.42
N ARG A 190 8.78 -13.40 -9.17
CA ARG A 190 9.89 -14.13 -8.54
C ARG A 190 10.17 -15.46 -9.25
N ILE A 191 9.14 -16.16 -9.71
CA ILE A 191 9.27 -17.44 -10.43
C ILE A 191 9.84 -17.25 -11.85
N ASN A 192 9.52 -16.13 -12.50
CA ASN A 192 9.86 -15.88 -13.90
C ASN A 192 11.20 -15.15 -14.12
N ASN A 193 11.88 -14.74 -13.05
CA ASN A 193 13.21 -14.10 -13.07
C ASN A 193 14.30 -15.07 -12.59
#